data_AF-A0AAW3YRQ3-F1
#
_entry.id   AF-A0AAW3YRQ3-F1
#
_cell.length_a   1.000
_cell.length_b   1.000
_cell.length_c   1.000
_cell.angle_alpha   90.00
_cell.angle_beta   90.00
_cell.angle_gamma   90.00
#
_symmetry.space_group_name_H-M   'P 1'
#
loop_
_entity.id
_entity.type
_entity.pdbx_description
1 polymer ?
#
loop_
_entity_poly.entity_id
_entity_poly.type
_entity_poly.pdbx_seq_one_letter_code
_entity_poly.pdbx_strand_id
1 'polypeptide(L)'
;MKPQFFNVTLEKCDYENVIPENMVRLIASGEVFFFRQENFPDCQQVLRKLESGDQLKIGAHRLKDGTYWLHWLHHATKGYLESNKNYVFKFSMLCSFVIGMMVVFSGVWVHYLNISSKNNDFSDVIFMAFVTILMLAGFLFHC
;
A
#
# COMPACT_ATOMS: atom_id res chain seq x y z
N MET A 1 12.95 -8.99 3.71
CA MET A 1 13.25 -10.17 2.87
C MET A 1 14.14 -9.72 1.72
N LYS A 2 15.12 -10.52 1.27
CA LYS A 2 16.03 -10.13 0.18
C LYS A 2 15.40 -10.49 -1.19
N PRO A 3 15.39 -9.56 -2.16
CA PRO A 3 14.97 -9.88 -3.52
C PRO A 3 16.00 -10.80 -4.20
N GLN A 4 15.49 -11.66 -5.09
CA GLN A 4 16.22 -12.61 -5.91
C GLN A 4 15.93 -12.32 -7.38
N PHE A 5 16.90 -12.64 -8.24
CA PHE A 5 16.84 -12.37 -9.67
C PHE A 5 16.82 -13.68 -10.45
N PHE A 6 15.95 -13.75 -11.44
CA PHE A 6 15.68 -14.94 -12.23
C PHE A 6 15.75 -14.60 -13.72
N ASN A 7 16.36 -15.49 -14.50
CA ASN A 7 16.20 -15.52 -15.96
C ASN A 7 15.44 -16.80 -16.27
N VAL A 8 14.17 -16.68 -16.66
CA VAL A 8 13.24 -17.82 -16.75
C VAL A 8 12.48 -17.80 -18.06
N THR A 9 12.02 -18.97 -18.48
CA THR A 9 11.17 -19.14 -19.65
C THR A 9 9.72 -19.22 -19.21
N LEU A 10 8.87 -18.35 -19.74
CA LEU A 10 7.44 -18.35 -19.43
C LEU A 10 6.81 -19.65 -19.89
N GLU A 11 6.10 -20.33 -19.01
CA GLU A 11 5.33 -21.52 -19.36
C GLU A 11 3.86 -21.17 -19.47
N LYS A 12 3.34 -20.42 -18.47
CA LYS A 12 1.94 -20.06 -18.39
C LYS A 12 1.75 -18.74 -17.65
N CYS A 13 0.80 -17.92 -18.10
CA CYS A 13 0.37 -16.72 -17.41
C CYS A 13 -1.14 -16.77 -17.19
N ASP A 14 -1.57 -16.90 -15.95
CA ASP A 14 -2.98 -16.87 -15.55
C ASP A 14 -3.30 -15.48 -14.98
N TYR A 15 -4.03 -14.68 -15.74
CA TYR A 15 -4.49 -13.35 -15.32
C TYR A 15 -5.99 -13.09 -15.57
N GLU A 16 -6.66 -13.97 -16.33
CA GLU A 16 -8.10 -13.91 -16.60
C GLU A 16 -8.84 -14.88 -15.66
N ASN A 17 -9.93 -14.41 -15.02
CA ASN A 17 -10.78 -15.20 -14.12
C ASN A 17 -10.05 -15.87 -12.93
N VAL A 18 -9.08 -15.16 -12.34
CA VAL A 18 -8.33 -15.64 -11.17
C VAL A 18 -9.04 -15.23 -9.87
N ILE A 19 -9.13 -16.15 -8.90
CA ILE A 19 -9.62 -15.89 -7.55
C ILE A 19 -8.42 -15.93 -6.59
N PRO A 20 -8.18 -14.89 -5.76
CA PRO A 20 -8.95 -13.65 -5.65
C PRO A 20 -8.75 -12.70 -6.85
N GLU A 21 -9.73 -11.83 -7.09
CA GLU A 21 -9.70 -10.85 -8.18
C GLU A 21 -8.41 -10.00 -8.15
N ASN A 22 -7.96 -9.55 -9.32
CA ASN A 22 -6.73 -8.77 -9.52
C ASN A 22 -5.43 -9.49 -9.16
N MET A 23 -5.43 -10.78 -8.83
CA MET A 23 -4.20 -11.57 -8.75
C MET A 23 -3.77 -12.10 -10.11
N VAL A 24 -2.46 -12.12 -10.33
CA VAL A 24 -1.82 -12.75 -11.49
C VAL A 24 -0.90 -13.85 -10.98
N ARG A 25 -0.98 -15.00 -11.64
CA ARG A 25 -0.04 -16.11 -11.44
C ARG A 25 0.75 -16.33 -12.72
N LEU A 26 2.06 -16.34 -12.59
CA LEU A 26 3.00 -16.49 -13.69
C LEU A 26 3.90 -17.69 -13.39
N ILE A 27 3.85 -18.71 -14.23
CA ILE A 27 4.60 -19.95 -14.09
C ILE A 27 5.74 -19.92 -15.10
N ALA A 28 6.98 -20.01 -14.63
CA ALA A 28 8.14 -19.92 -15.49
C ALA A 28 9.31 -20.77 -14.96
N SER A 29 9.85 -21.63 -15.81
CA SER A 29 10.95 -22.56 -15.48
C SER A 29 10.70 -23.37 -14.20
N GLY A 30 9.48 -23.88 -14.01
CA GLY A 30 9.06 -24.64 -12.83
C GLY A 30 8.78 -23.81 -11.56
N GLU A 31 9.01 -22.50 -11.60
CA GLU A 31 8.76 -21.60 -10.47
C GLU A 31 7.44 -20.84 -10.64
N VAL A 32 6.80 -20.50 -9.52
CA VAL A 32 5.51 -19.79 -9.51
C VAL A 32 5.66 -18.40 -8.90
N PHE A 33 5.30 -17.39 -9.67
CA PHE A 33 5.35 -15.98 -9.31
C PHE A 33 3.95 -15.41 -9.19
N PHE A 34 3.72 -14.63 -8.13
CA PHE A 34 2.45 -13.96 -7.86
C PHE A 34 2.63 -12.45 -7.77
N PHE A 35 1.61 -11.71 -8.23
CA PHE A 35 1.47 -10.29 -7.96
C PHE A 35 0.03 -9.82 -8.14
N ARG A 36 -0.25 -8.61 -7.66
CA ARG A 36 -1.53 -7.93 -7.88
C ARG A 36 -1.44 -6.96 -9.05
N GLN A 37 -2.39 -7.02 -9.97
CA GLN A 37 -2.49 -6.13 -11.15
C GLN A 37 -2.49 -4.66 -10.74
N GLU A 38 -3.19 -4.31 -9.66
CA GLU A 38 -3.30 -2.93 -9.15
C GLU A 38 -1.95 -2.29 -8.76
N ASN A 39 -0.93 -3.11 -8.47
CA ASN A 39 0.40 -2.63 -8.10
C ASN A 39 1.28 -2.31 -9.33
N PHE A 40 0.80 -2.60 -10.55
CA PHE A 40 1.56 -2.47 -11.79
C PHE A 40 0.75 -1.68 -12.82
N PRO A 41 1.11 -0.41 -13.09
CA PRO A 41 0.48 0.40 -14.13
C PRO A 41 0.59 -0.31 -15.48
N ASP A 42 -0.46 -0.22 -16.28
CA ASP A 42 -0.52 -0.77 -17.64
C ASP A 42 -0.19 -2.27 -17.74
N CYS A 43 -0.30 -3.02 -16.64
CA CYS A 43 0.13 -4.42 -16.64
C CYS A 43 -0.60 -5.27 -17.68
N GLN A 44 -1.87 -4.96 -17.96
CA GLN A 44 -2.64 -5.66 -18.99
C GLN A 44 -2.00 -5.57 -20.39
N GLN A 45 -1.34 -4.45 -20.73
CA GLN A 45 -0.73 -4.29 -22.05
C GLN A 45 0.47 -5.23 -22.25
N VAL A 46 1.23 -5.48 -21.18
CA VAL A 46 2.36 -6.42 -21.20
C VAL A 46 1.83 -7.85 -21.12
N LEU A 47 0.91 -8.13 -20.19
CA LEU A 47 0.34 -9.46 -19.97
C LEU A 47 -0.32 -10.05 -21.22
N ARG A 48 -1.05 -9.23 -22.00
CA ARG A 48 -1.67 -9.68 -23.26
C ARG A 48 -0.68 -10.01 -24.38
N LYS A 49 0.56 -9.52 -24.29
CA LYS A 49 1.62 -9.80 -25.27
C LYS A 49 2.49 -10.99 -24.89
N LEU A 50 2.46 -11.39 -23.62
CA LEU A 50 3.26 -12.49 -23.11
C LEU A 50 2.73 -13.82 -23.62
N GLU A 51 3.64 -14.66 -24.11
CA GLU A 51 3.34 -15.96 -24.70
C GLU A 51 4.25 -17.03 -24.09
N SER A 52 3.75 -18.27 -24.05
CA SER A 52 4.56 -19.40 -23.60
C SER A 52 5.83 -19.52 -24.46
N GLY A 53 6.99 -19.71 -23.82
CA GLY A 53 8.31 -19.71 -24.44
C GLY A 53 9.08 -18.39 -24.34
N ASP A 54 8.43 -17.29 -23.91
CA ASP A 54 9.09 -15.99 -23.74
C ASP A 54 10.22 -16.04 -22.68
N GLN A 55 11.34 -15.38 -22.97
CA GLN A 55 12.45 -15.24 -22.03
C GLN A 55 12.27 -14.00 -21.16
N LEU A 56 12.13 -14.21 -19.86
CA LEU A 56 11.82 -13.16 -18.89
C LEU A 56 12.94 -12.99 -17.88
N LYS A 57 13.26 -11.73 -17.57
CA LYS A 57 14.07 -11.36 -16.40
C LYS A 57 13.13 -10.92 -15.29
N ILE A 58 13.21 -11.56 -14.14
CA ILE A 58 12.30 -11.35 -13.03
C ILE A 58 13.08 -10.98 -11.76
N GLY A 59 12.63 -9.94 -11.07
CA GLY A 59 13.00 -9.67 -9.68
C GLY A 59 11.84 -10.01 -8.76
N ALA A 60 12.05 -10.93 -7.82
CA ALA A 60 11.01 -11.39 -6.91
C ALA A 60 11.59 -11.74 -5.53
N HIS A 61 10.75 -11.80 -4.49
CA HIS A 61 11.16 -12.35 -3.20
C HIS A 61 10.43 -13.65 -2.89
N ARG A 62 11.09 -14.55 -2.17
CA ARG A 62 10.52 -15.85 -1.82
C ARG A 62 9.53 -15.72 -0.66
N LEU A 63 8.38 -16.37 -0.81
CA LEU A 63 7.33 -16.51 0.18
C LEU A 63 7.57 -17.76 1.06
N LYS A 64 6.81 -17.89 2.15
CA LYS A 64 6.98 -18.97 3.13
C LYS A 64 6.65 -20.36 2.57
N ASP A 65 5.76 -20.42 1.58
CA ASP A 65 5.34 -21.64 0.89
C ASP A 65 6.33 -22.07 -0.22
N GLY A 66 7.40 -21.31 -0.43
CA GLY A 66 8.41 -21.57 -1.44
C GLY A 66 8.15 -20.87 -2.78
N THR A 67 6.95 -20.31 -2.99
CA THR A 67 6.61 -19.51 -4.18
C THR A 67 7.22 -18.12 -4.11
N TYR A 68 7.02 -17.30 -5.15
CA TYR A 68 7.64 -15.99 -5.25
C TYR A 68 6.63 -14.87 -5.43
N TRP A 69 6.91 -13.73 -4.80
CA TRP A 69 6.19 -12.49 -5.03
C TRP A 69 6.98 -11.58 -5.96
N LEU A 70 6.39 -11.24 -7.11
CA LEU A 70 7.01 -10.45 -8.16
C LEU A 70 7.12 -8.98 -7.75
N HIS A 71 8.27 -8.38 -8.00
CA HIS A 71 8.51 -6.94 -7.86
C HIS A 71 8.63 -6.24 -9.21
N TRP A 72 9.34 -6.88 -10.13
CA TRP A 72 9.47 -6.39 -11.50
C TRP A 72 9.68 -7.56 -12.45
N LEU A 73 9.29 -7.36 -13.70
CA LEU A 73 9.48 -8.29 -14.81
C LEU A 73 9.91 -7.50 -16.04
N HIS A 74 10.82 -8.05 -16.82
CA HIS A 74 11.30 -7.43 -18.05
C HIS A 74 11.39 -8.48 -19.17
N HIS A 75 10.77 -8.15 -20.30
CA HIS A 75 10.96 -8.84 -21.57
C HIS A 75 11.65 -7.90 -22.56
N ALA A 76 12.59 -8.40 -23.35
CA ALA A 76 13.44 -7.57 -24.20
C ALA A 76 12.66 -6.70 -25.21
N THR A 77 11.53 -7.21 -25.72
CA THR A 77 10.74 -6.54 -26.78
C THR A 77 9.28 -6.28 -26.40
N LYS A 78 8.74 -6.98 -25.39
CA LYS A 78 7.31 -6.98 -25.06
C LYS A 78 6.98 -6.01 -23.93
N GLY A 79 8.00 -5.43 -23.29
CA GLY A 79 7.89 -4.38 -22.29
C GLY A 79 8.44 -4.78 -20.93
N TYR A 80 8.18 -3.93 -19.95
CA TYR A 80 8.57 -4.14 -18.55
C TYR A 80 7.37 -3.88 -17.64
N LEU A 81 7.33 -4.61 -16.54
CA LEU A 81 6.42 -4.41 -15.42
C LEU A 81 7.29 -4.00 -14.24
N GLU A 82 7.11 -2.79 -13.74
CA GLU A 82 7.71 -2.35 -12.49
C GLU A 82 6.60 -2.04 -11.50
N SER A 83 6.72 -2.57 -10.28
CA SER A 83 5.72 -2.30 -9.26
C SER A 83 5.75 -0.82 -8.94
N ASN A 84 4.64 -0.14 -9.21
CA ASN A 84 4.50 1.25 -8.85
C ASN A 84 4.23 1.34 -7.36
N LYS A 85 5.27 1.74 -6.61
CA LYS A 85 5.15 2.11 -5.20
C LYS A 85 4.66 3.55 -5.03
N ASN A 86 3.82 4.05 -5.94
CA ASN A 86 3.10 5.29 -5.69
C ASN A 86 2.21 5.03 -4.48
N TYR A 87 2.67 5.52 -3.33
CA TYR A 87 1.84 5.67 -2.15
C TYR A 87 0.69 6.58 -2.57
N VAL A 88 -0.44 5.97 -2.95
CA VAL A 88 -1.64 6.73 -3.28
C VAL A 88 -2.09 7.31 -1.95
N PHE A 89 -1.70 8.56 -1.72
CA PHE A 89 -2.08 9.30 -0.55
C PHE A 89 -3.60 9.43 -0.59
N LYS A 90 -4.28 8.57 0.18
CA LYS A 90 -5.74 8.52 0.18
C LYS A 90 -6.25 9.85 0.72
N PHE A 91 -7.20 10.46 0.02
CA PHE A 91 -7.83 11.71 0.47
C PHE A 91 -8.42 11.58 1.89
N SER A 92 -8.91 10.39 2.25
CA SER A 92 -9.34 10.06 3.62
C SER A 92 -8.21 10.20 4.66
N MET A 93 -6.96 9.87 4.31
CA MET A 93 -5.80 10.07 5.18
C MET A 93 -5.49 11.57 5.36
N LEU A 94 -5.63 12.36 4.30
CA LEU A 94 -5.52 13.82 4.36
C LEU A 94 -6.59 14.43 5.27
N CYS A 95 -7.86 14.05 5.09
CA CYS A 95 -8.95 14.52 5.93
C CYS A 95 -8.71 14.19 7.40
N SER A 96 -8.27 12.97 7.70
CA SER A 96 -7.96 12.55 9.07
C SER A 96 -6.81 13.38 9.67
N PHE A 97 -5.78 13.66 8.88
CA PHE A 97 -4.68 14.54 9.30
C PHE A 97 -5.14 15.98 9.58
N VAL A 98 -5.95 16.56 8.69
CA VAL A 98 -6.49 17.92 8.85
C VAL A 98 -7.41 18.02 10.07
N ILE A 99 -8.28 17.03 10.29
CA ILE A 99 -9.15 16.96 11.47
C ILE A 99 -8.30 16.91 12.73
N GLY A 100 -7.26 16.06 12.76
CA GLY A 100 -6.31 15.99 13.87
C GLY A 100 -5.68 17.35 14.17
N MET A 101 -5.22 18.06 13.14
CA MET A 101 -4.66 19.40 13.32
C MET A 101 -5.68 20.41 13.88
N MET A 102 -6.90 20.44 13.35
CA MET A 102 -7.95 21.36 13.82
C MET A 102 -8.26 21.14 15.30
N VAL A 103 -8.28 19.89 15.75
CA VAL A 103 -8.55 19.54 17.15
C VAL A 103 -7.40 19.96 18.08
N VAL A 104 -6.14 19.83 17.65
CA VAL A 104 -5.00 20.34 18.42
C VAL A 104 -5.06 21.86 18.53
N PHE A 105 -5.32 22.57 17.43
CA PHE A 105 -5.42 24.02 17.43
C PHE A 105 -6.58 24.53 18.30
N SER A 106 -7.74 23.88 18.26
CA SER A 106 -8.86 24.27 19.11
C SER A 106 -8.55 24.07 20.59
N GLY A 107 -7.90 22.97 20.96
CA GLY A 107 -7.44 22.74 22.34
C GLY A 107 -6.46 23.82 22.83
N VAL A 108 -5.46 24.17 22.01
CA VAL A 108 -4.51 25.26 22.33
C VAL A 108 -5.22 26.61 22.45
N TRP A 109 -6.20 26.88 21.57
CA TRP A 109 -6.96 28.13 21.58
C TRP A 109 -7.83 28.27 22.83
N VAL A 110 -8.55 27.22 23.22
CA VAL A 110 -9.37 27.21 24.45
C VAL A 110 -8.49 27.41 25.67
N HIS A 111 -7.35 26.71 25.74
CA HIS A 111 -6.41 26.86 26.84
C HIS A 111 -5.84 28.29 26.96
N TYR A 112 -5.50 28.92 25.82
CA TYR A 112 -5.06 30.31 25.77
C TYR A 112 -6.11 31.28 26.31
N LEU A 113 -7.38 31.11 25.89
CA LEU A 113 -8.49 31.94 26.36
C LEU A 113 -8.73 31.77 27.87
N ASN A 114 -8.60 30.55 28.38
CA ASN A 114 -8.79 30.26 29.81
C ASN A 114 -7.71 30.96 30.66
N ILE A 115 -6.43 30.84 30.28
CA ILE A 115 -5.33 31.55 30.93
C ILE A 115 -5.53 33.08 30.84
N SER A 116 -5.91 33.58 29.66
CA SER A 116 -6.12 35.02 29.45
C SER A 116 -7.26 35.58 30.31
N SER A 117 -8.30 34.78 30.57
CA SER A 117 -9.44 35.17 31.41
C SER A 117 -9.19 35.04 32.92
N LYS A 118 -8.03 34.51 33.36
CA LYS A 118 -7.71 34.19 34.77
C LYS A 118 -8.75 33.29 35.46
N ASN A 119 -9.52 32.54 34.68
CA ASN A 119 -10.42 31.53 35.21
C ASN A 119 -9.63 30.25 35.44
N ASN A 120 -9.62 29.75 36.68
CA ASN A 120 -8.98 28.49 37.02
C ASN A 120 -9.99 27.34 36.95
N ASP A 121 -10.79 27.33 35.90
CA ASP A 121 -11.92 26.42 35.82
C ASP A 121 -11.46 25.03 35.36
N PHE A 122 -11.77 24.00 36.16
CA PHE A 122 -11.26 22.64 36.00
C PHE A 122 -11.82 21.94 34.74
N SER A 123 -12.84 22.54 34.12
CA SER A 123 -13.49 22.10 32.89
C SER A 123 -12.54 22.03 31.70
N ASP A 124 -11.50 22.86 31.66
CA ASP A 124 -10.51 22.90 30.58
C ASP A 124 -9.60 21.66 30.56
N VAL A 125 -9.22 21.19 31.75
CA VAL A 125 -8.45 19.94 31.91
C VAL A 125 -9.29 18.73 31.48
N ILE A 126 -10.58 18.72 31.84
CA ILE A 126 -11.51 17.66 31.45
C ILE A 126 -11.71 17.64 29.93
N PHE A 127 -11.85 18.81 29.30
CA PHE A 127 -11.99 18.94 27.85
C PHE A 127 -10.74 18.44 27.12
N MET A 128 -9.55 18.84 27.55
CA MET A 128 -8.28 18.38 26.97
C MET A 128 -8.08 16.86 27.15
N ALA A 129 -8.43 16.30 28.32
CA ALA A 129 -8.38 14.86 28.53
C ALA A 129 -9.36 14.11 27.61
N PHE A 130 -10.59 14.60 27.45
CA PHE A 130 -11.59 13.99 26.57
C PHE A 130 -11.18 14.01 25.10
N VAL A 131 -10.64 15.15 24.63
CA VAL A 131 -10.10 15.30 23.28
C VAL A 131 -8.94 14.35 23.02
N THR A 132 -8.04 14.19 23.99
CA THR A 132 -6.90 13.28 23.90
C THR A 132 -7.35 11.81 23.82
N ILE A 133 -8.37 11.42 24.60
CA ILE A 133 -8.94 10.07 24.57
C ILE A 133 -9.59 9.79 23.20
N LEU A 134 -10.32 10.74 22.62
CA LEU A 134 -10.92 10.59 21.29
C LEU A 134 -9.86 10.46 20.18
N MET A 135 -8.74 11.19 20.28
CA MET A 135 -7.62 11.04 19.35
C MET A 135 -6.98 9.65 19.42
N LEU A 136 -6.74 9.14 20.63
CA LEU A 136 -6.19 7.79 20.84
C LEU A 136 -7.15 6.71 20.32
N ALA A 137 -8.45 6.88 20.55
CA ALA A 137 -9.46 5.95 20.03
C ALA A 137 -9.49 5.97 18.49
N GLY A 138 -9.53 7.16 17.86
CA GLY A 138 -9.52 7.29 16.41
C GLY A 138 -8.29 6.68 15.73
N PHE A 139 -7.13 6.74 16.38
CA PHE A 139 -5.90 6.11 15.90
C PHE A 139 -5.96 4.57 15.97
N LEU A 140 -6.60 4.01 17.00
CA LEU A 140 -6.79 2.57 17.17
C LEU A 140 -7.78 1.96 16.17
N PHE A 141 -8.77 2.73 15.69
CA PHE A 141 -9.76 2.24 14.72
C PHE A 141 -9.31 2.30 13.26
N HIS A 142 -8.21 3.00 12.95
CA HIS A 142 -7.71 3.19 11.59
C HIS A 142 -6.35 2.52 11.27
N CYS A 143 -5.75 1.81 12.24
CA CYS A 143 -4.61 0.91 12.01
C CYS A 143 -5.09 -0.50 11.63
#